data_AF-A0A7L4NRC7-F1
#
_entry.id   AF-A0A7L4NRC7-F1
#
_cell.length_a   1.000
_cell.length_b   1.000
_cell.length_c   1.000
_cell.angle_alpha   90.00
_cell.angle_beta   90.00
_cell.angle_gamma   90.00
#
_symmetry.space_group_name_H-M   'P 1'
#
loop_
_entity.id
_entity.type
_entity.pdbx_description
1 polymer ?
#
loop_
_entity_poly.entity_id
_entity_poly.type
_entity_poly.pdbx_seq_one_letter_code
_entity_poly.pdbx_strand_id
1 'polypeptide(L)'
;FQQKVLTALDKTWHPEHFFCAHCGKVFGDDGFHERSGKPYCPQDFLAMFAPKCQGCEHPVTDEYLSALQGVWHPQCFVCAECLSGFAGGSFFELEGRPYCELHFHQRQGSICHSCGRPVTGRCITAAGHKYHPEHFICAYCLGQLQKGAFREHGDKMYCQACHNKLFL
;
A
#
# COMPACT_ATOMS: atom_id res chain seq x y z
N PHE A 1 -48.02 -14.32 -37.23
CA PHE A 1 -46.79 -13.58 -36.89
C PHE A 1 -45.97 -14.44 -35.94
N GLN A 2 -44.89 -15.08 -36.42
CA GLN A 2 -44.00 -15.86 -35.56
C GLN A 2 -43.13 -14.88 -34.76
N GLN A 3 -43.38 -14.74 -33.46
CA GLN A 3 -42.45 -14.06 -32.56
C GLN A 3 -41.18 -14.90 -32.51
N LYS A 4 -40.04 -14.32 -32.91
CA LYS A 4 -38.72 -14.92 -32.67
C LYS A 4 -38.55 -15.03 -31.17
N VAL A 5 -38.33 -16.22 -30.65
CA VAL A 5 -38.03 -16.49 -29.24
C VAL A 5 -36.55 -16.81 -29.09
N LEU A 6 -35.96 -16.44 -27.96
CA LEU A 6 -34.56 -16.70 -27.63
C LEU A 6 -34.49 -17.76 -26.53
N THR A 7 -33.61 -18.75 -26.67
CA THR A 7 -33.35 -19.71 -25.61
C THR A 7 -32.06 -19.32 -24.89
N ALA A 8 -32.16 -18.96 -23.62
CA ALA A 8 -31.04 -18.57 -22.77
C ALA A 8 -31.38 -18.87 -21.29
N LEU A 9 -30.37 -19.26 -20.50
CA LEU A 9 -30.55 -19.60 -19.07
C LEU A 9 -31.58 -20.71 -18.83
N ASP A 10 -31.56 -21.74 -19.68
CA ASP A 10 -32.52 -22.85 -19.69
C ASP A 10 -34.00 -22.41 -19.75
N LYS A 11 -34.25 -21.22 -20.31
CA LYS A 11 -35.58 -20.62 -20.47
C LYS A 11 -35.75 -20.06 -21.87
N THR A 12 -37.00 -19.97 -22.31
CA THR A 12 -37.41 -19.27 -23.54
C THR A 12 -37.88 -17.87 -23.21
N TRP A 13 -37.32 -16.89 -23.89
CA TRP A 13 -37.57 -15.48 -23.69
C TRP A 13 -38.15 -14.85 -24.95
N HIS A 14 -39.04 -13.89 -24.77
CA HIS A 14 -39.28 -12.90 -25.82
C HIS A 14 -38.06 -11.97 -25.90
N PRO A 15 -37.58 -11.60 -27.09
CA PRO A 15 -36.39 -10.75 -27.26
C PRO A 15 -36.46 -9.43 -26.49
N GLU A 16 -37.65 -8.86 -26.43
CA GLU A 16 -38.00 -7.63 -25.70
C GLU A 16 -37.99 -7.79 -24.16
N HIS A 17 -38.04 -9.03 -23.65
CA HIS A 17 -37.97 -9.34 -22.22
C HIS A 17 -36.63 -9.93 -21.79
N PHE A 18 -35.64 -9.99 -22.69
CA PHE A 18 -34.29 -10.46 -22.39
C PHE A 18 -33.32 -9.27 -22.37
N PHE A 19 -33.25 -8.62 -21.22
CA PHE A 19 -32.47 -7.40 -20.98
C PHE A 19 -31.67 -7.49 -19.68
N CYS A 20 -30.68 -6.61 -19.52
CA CYS A 20 -29.87 -6.54 -18.30
C CYS A 20 -30.73 -6.31 -17.07
N ALA A 21 -30.59 -7.18 -16.06
CA ALA A 21 -31.31 -7.08 -14.79
C ALA A 21 -30.97 -5.82 -13.97
N HIS A 22 -29.87 -5.13 -14.30
CA HIS A 22 -29.48 -3.87 -13.65
C HIS A 22 -29.89 -2.63 -14.45
N CYS A 23 -29.39 -2.44 -15.68
CA CYS A 23 -29.67 -1.22 -16.45
C CYS A 23 -30.87 -1.30 -17.40
N GLY A 24 -31.47 -2.48 -17.60
CA GLY A 24 -32.60 -2.67 -18.51
C GLY A 24 -32.24 -2.64 -20.02
N LYS A 25 -30.95 -2.54 -20.36
CA LYS A 25 -30.50 -2.55 -21.77
C LYS A 25 -30.70 -3.94 -22.39
N VAL A 26 -31.28 -3.99 -23.59
CA VAL A 26 -31.36 -5.20 -24.42
C VAL A 26 -29.95 -5.58 -24.89
N PHE A 27 -29.62 -6.87 -24.91
CA PHE A 27 -28.30 -7.34 -25.32
C PHE A 27 -28.11 -7.20 -26.83
N GLY A 28 -26.96 -6.65 -27.22
CA GLY A 28 -26.50 -6.61 -28.61
C GLY A 28 -25.50 -7.74 -28.89
N ASP A 29 -24.58 -7.49 -29.81
CA ASP A 29 -23.55 -8.47 -30.21
C ASP A 29 -22.56 -8.80 -29.08
N ASP A 30 -22.40 -7.91 -28.10
CA ASP A 30 -21.54 -8.12 -26.92
C ASP A 30 -22.07 -9.21 -25.96
N GLY A 31 -23.31 -9.69 -26.16
CA GLY A 31 -23.91 -10.74 -25.35
C GLY A 31 -24.25 -10.32 -23.92
N PHE A 32 -24.26 -11.30 -23.01
CA PHE A 32 -24.63 -11.14 -21.60
C PHE A 32 -23.84 -12.10 -20.71
N HIS A 33 -23.80 -11.80 -19.41
CA HIS A 33 -23.30 -12.68 -18.37
C HIS A 33 -24.40 -13.07 -17.40
N GLU A 34 -24.32 -14.28 -16.84
CA GLU A 34 -25.29 -14.77 -15.87
C GLU A 34 -24.73 -14.72 -14.45
N ARG A 35 -25.54 -14.23 -13.51
CA ARG A 35 -25.29 -14.39 -12.08
C ARG A 35 -26.59 -14.68 -11.32
N SER A 36 -26.64 -15.81 -10.62
CA SER A 36 -27.77 -16.22 -9.79
C SER A 36 -29.11 -16.25 -10.56
N GLY A 37 -29.08 -16.75 -11.80
CA GLY A 37 -30.21 -16.88 -12.70
C GLY A 37 -30.68 -15.58 -13.36
N LYS A 38 -29.90 -14.48 -13.23
CA LYS A 38 -30.22 -13.18 -13.82
C LYS A 38 -29.18 -12.80 -14.89
N PRO A 39 -29.61 -12.30 -16.07
CA PRO A 39 -28.70 -11.84 -17.11
C PRO A 39 -28.27 -10.38 -16.86
N TYR A 40 -26.99 -10.08 -17.05
CA TYR A 40 -26.39 -8.75 -16.91
C TYR A 40 -25.59 -8.39 -18.17
N CYS A 41 -25.54 -7.12 -18.53
CA CYS A 41 -24.63 -6.68 -19.60
C CYS A 41 -23.18 -6.75 -19.09
N PRO A 42 -22.18 -6.86 -19.97
CA PRO A 42 -20.77 -6.94 -19.55
C PRO A 42 -20.34 -5.79 -18.63
N GLN A 43 -20.80 -4.57 -18.90
CA GLN A 43 -20.50 -3.40 -18.09
C GLN A 43 -21.03 -3.51 -16.65
N ASP A 44 -22.31 -3.84 -16.48
CA ASP A 44 -22.92 -3.98 -15.15
C ASP A 44 -22.39 -5.20 -14.42
N PHE A 45 -22.15 -6.30 -15.13
CA PHE A 45 -21.58 -7.50 -14.51
C PHE A 45 -20.21 -7.23 -13.91
N LEU A 46 -19.33 -6.53 -14.65
CA LEU A 46 -18.03 -6.14 -14.15
C LEU A 46 -18.15 -5.14 -12.99
N ALA A 47 -18.95 -4.10 -13.13
CA ALA A 47 -19.13 -3.08 -12.09
C ALA A 47 -19.65 -3.66 -10.77
N MET A 48 -20.52 -4.67 -10.83
CA MET A 48 -21.16 -5.26 -9.65
C MET A 48 -20.38 -6.44 -9.05
N PHE A 49 -19.74 -7.25 -9.88
CA PHE A 49 -19.24 -8.57 -9.46
C PHE A 49 -17.75 -8.78 -9.64
N ALA A 50 -17.05 -7.90 -10.36
CA ALA A 50 -15.61 -8.01 -10.45
C ALA A 50 -14.95 -7.64 -9.11
N PRO A 51 -13.84 -8.32 -8.73
CA PRO A 51 -13.00 -7.88 -7.64
C PRO A 51 -12.57 -6.41 -7.83
N LYS A 52 -12.63 -5.62 -6.76
CA LYS A 52 -12.24 -4.20 -6.79
C LYS A 52 -10.82 -4.03 -6.30
N CYS A 53 -10.03 -3.23 -7.01
CA CYS A 53 -8.68 -2.89 -6.61
C CYS A 53 -8.72 -2.11 -5.29
N GLN A 54 -7.98 -2.57 -4.27
CA GLN A 54 -7.89 -1.89 -2.97
C GLN A 54 -7.26 -0.49 -3.06
N GLY A 55 -6.46 -0.22 -4.10
CA GLY A 55 -5.82 1.09 -4.29
C GLY A 55 -6.68 2.15 -4.99
N CYS A 56 -7.63 1.76 -5.85
CA CYS A 56 -8.40 2.71 -6.67
C CYS A 56 -9.91 2.45 -6.69
N GLU A 57 -10.37 1.36 -6.05
CA GLU A 57 -11.77 0.92 -5.97
C GLU A 57 -12.45 0.56 -7.31
N HIS A 58 -11.72 0.58 -8.42
CA HIS A 58 -12.23 0.16 -9.72
C HIS A 58 -12.12 -1.36 -9.91
N PRO A 59 -13.01 -1.97 -10.72
CA PRO A 59 -12.91 -3.36 -11.14
C PRO A 59 -11.52 -3.74 -11.67
N VAL A 60 -11.06 -4.94 -11.32
CA VAL A 60 -9.85 -5.54 -11.86
C VAL A 60 -10.24 -6.60 -12.89
N THR A 61 -9.92 -6.35 -14.16
CA THR A 61 -10.34 -7.16 -15.31
C THR A 61 -9.21 -7.98 -15.93
N ASP A 62 -7.97 -7.61 -15.66
CA ASP A 62 -6.76 -8.14 -16.32
C ASP A 62 -5.78 -8.69 -15.27
N GLU A 63 -4.48 -8.75 -15.59
CA GLU A 63 -3.44 -9.15 -14.65
C GLU A 63 -3.51 -8.33 -13.34
N TYR A 64 -3.42 -9.04 -12.21
CA TYR A 64 -3.59 -8.46 -10.89
C TYR A 64 -2.63 -9.03 -9.87
N LEU A 65 -2.42 -8.26 -8.80
CA LEU A 65 -1.66 -8.69 -7.63
C LEU A 65 -2.61 -9.03 -6.50
N SER A 66 -2.35 -10.16 -5.83
CA SER A 66 -3.02 -10.55 -4.59
C SER A 66 -2.11 -10.22 -3.42
N ALA A 67 -2.49 -9.24 -2.60
CA ALA A 67 -1.73 -8.80 -1.44
C ALA A 67 -2.66 -8.14 -0.42
N LEU A 68 -2.28 -8.14 0.86
CA LEU A 68 -3.04 -7.47 1.93
C LEU A 68 -4.52 -7.92 1.98
N GLN A 69 -4.76 -9.21 1.76
CA GLN A 69 -6.11 -9.81 1.71
C GLN A 69 -7.03 -9.17 0.64
N GLY A 70 -6.47 -8.53 -0.39
CA GLY A 70 -7.21 -7.93 -1.48
C GLY A 70 -6.54 -8.10 -2.83
N VAL A 71 -7.19 -7.57 -3.87
CA VAL A 71 -6.65 -7.52 -5.22
C VAL A 71 -6.22 -6.09 -5.56
N TRP A 72 -5.22 -5.96 -6.42
CA TRP A 72 -4.66 -4.69 -6.81
C TRP A 72 -4.33 -4.70 -8.30
N HIS A 73 -4.56 -3.59 -8.98
CA HIS A 73 -3.85 -3.35 -10.24
C HIS A 73 -2.34 -3.24 -9.95
N PRO A 74 -1.45 -3.77 -10.79
CA PRO A 74 0.00 -3.68 -10.59
C PRO A 74 0.49 -2.24 -10.34
N GLN A 75 -0.05 -1.28 -11.07
CA GLN A 75 0.25 0.16 -10.92
C GLN A 75 -0.36 0.82 -9.68
N CYS A 76 -1.37 0.19 -9.07
CA CYS A 76 -1.99 0.69 -7.84
C CYS A 76 -1.35 0.11 -6.57
N PHE A 77 -0.55 -0.96 -6.69
CA PHE A 77 0.19 -1.52 -5.57
C PHE A 77 1.51 -0.76 -5.35
N VAL A 78 1.39 0.40 -4.71
CA VAL A 78 2.48 1.36 -4.48
C VAL A 78 2.55 1.76 -3.01
N CYS A 79 3.68 2.31 -2.57
CA CYS A 79 3.82 2.81 -1.21
C CYS A 79 2.76 3.88 -0.92
N ALA A 80 2.03 3.73 0.19
CA ALA A 80 0.97 4.65 0.60
C ALA A 80 1.46 6.07 0.96
N GLU A 81 2.77 6.30 1.02
CA GLU A 81 3.38 7.60 1.31
C GLU A 81 3.97 8.25 0.05
N CYS A 82 4.87 7.55 -0.67
CA CYS A 82 5.55 8.13 -1.84
C CYS A 82 4.99 7.69 -3.20
N LEU A 83 3.95 6.85 -3.21
CA LEU A 83 3.28 6.34 -4.42
C LEU A 83 4.23 5.62 -5.39
N SER A 84 5.41 5.22 -4.92
CA SER A 84 6.39 4.48 -5.70
C SER A 84 6.12 2.99 -5.59
N GLY A 85 6.30 2.27 -6.70
CA GLY A 85 6.28 0.81 -6.70
C GLY A 85 7.40 0.21 -5.85
N PHE A 86 7.26 -1.06 -5.50
CA PHE A 86 8.19 -1.77 -4.64
C PHE A 86 9.36 -2.36 -5.44
N ALA A 87 10.48 -1.63 -5.49
CA ALA A 87 11.70 -2.12 -6.10
C ALA A 87 12.14 -3.44 -5.44
N GLY A 88 12.42 -4.47 -6.25
CA GLY A 88 12.79 -5.80 -5.76
C GLY A 88 11.63 -6.63 -5.18
N GLY A 89 10.38 -6.19 -5.34
CA GLY A 89 9.19 -6.96 -4.97
C GLY A 89 8.90 -7.08 -3.47
N SER A 90 9.65 -6.37 -2.62
CA SER A 90 9.46 -6.39 -1.17
C SER A 90 8.74 -5.14 -0.67
N PHE A 91 7.77 -5.32 0.22
CA PHE A 91 6.99 -4.26 0.84
C PHE A 91 6.74 -4.58 2.31
N PHE A 92 6.32 -3.58 3.08
CA PHE A 92 5.91 -3.73 4.48
C PHE A 92 4.44 -3.34 4.63
N GLU A 93 3.72 -4.06 5.47
CA GLU A 93 2.32 -3.74 5.81
C GLU A 93 2.25 -2.90 7.08
N LEU A 94 1.46 -1.84 7.04
CA LEU A 94 1.04 -1.09 8.23
C LEU A 94 -0.42 -0.69 8.07
N GLU A 95 -1.27 -1.12 9.00
CA GLU A 95 -2.72 -0.80 9.00
C GLU A 95 -3.42 -1.16 7.68
N GLY A 96 -3.08 -2.33 7.11
CA GLY A 96 -3.64 -2.79 5.83
C GLY A 96 -3.19 -1.99 4.61
N ARG A 97 -2.15 -1.16 4.72
CA ARG A 97 -1.57 -0.38 3.62
C ARG A 97 -0.12 -0.78 3.36
N PRO A 98 0.31 -0.80 2.08
CA PRO A 98 1.67 -1.18 1.74
C PRO A 98 2.60 0.04 1.82
N TYR A 99 3.79 -0.14 2.40
CA TYR A 99 4.83 0.88 2.57
C TYR A 99 6.18 0.37 2.08
N CYS A 100 7.00 1.26 1.54
CA CYS A 100 8.40 0.93 1.30
C CYS A 100 9.15 0.88 2.62
N GLU A 101 10.29 0.21 2.65
CA GLU A 101 11.11 0.03 3.86
C GLU A 101 11.35 1.36 4.60
N LEU A 102 11.76 2.41 3.87
CA LEU A 102 12.03 3.72 4.43
C LEU A 102 10.80 4.32 5.14
N HIS A 103 9.66 4.43 4.44
CA HIS A 103 8.46 5.05 5.01
C HIS A 103 7.85 4.20 6.13
N PHE A 104 7.96 2.87 6.06
CA PHE A 104 7.56 1.99 7.15
C PHE A 104 8.37 2.27 8.42
N HIS A 105 9.70 2.34 8.30
CA HIS A 105 10.57 2.60 9.44
C HIS A 105 10.47 4.04 9.96
N GLN A 106 10.21 5.03 9.09
CA GLN A 106 9.90 6.40 9.48
C GLN A 106 8.64 6.47 10.35
N ARG A 107 7.54 5.84 9.93
CA ARG A 107 6.27 5.83 10.69
C ARG A 107 6.39 5.10 12.02
N GLN A 108 7.22 4.06 12.09
CA GLN A 108 7.50 3.37 13.35
C GLN A 108 8.56 4.07 14.23
N GLY A 109 9.13 5.20 13.80
CA GLY A 109 10.16 5.91 14.55
C GLY A 109 11.46 5.11 14.70
N SER A 110 11.80 4.28 13.71
CA SER A 110 12.96 3.37 13.71
C SER A 110 14.09 3.81 12.78
N ILE A 111 14.12 5.08 12.39
CA ILE A 111 15.19 5.68 11.57
C ILE A 111 16.32 6.18 12.46
N CYS A 112 17.55 5.91 12.05
CA CYS A 112 18.72 6.49 12.67
C CYS A 112 18.79 7.99 12.37
N HIS A 113 18.76 8.81 13.42
CA HIS A 113 18.82 10.27 13.29
C HIS A 113 20.13 10.76 12.67
N SER A 114 21.23 10.02 12.85
CA SER A 114 22.54 10.41 12.31
C SER A 114 22.74 10.07 10.83
N CYS A 115 22.13 8.99 10.30
CA CYS A 115 22.40 8.55 8.92
C CYS A 115 21.15 8.45 8.03
N GLY A 116 19.96 8.65 8.60
CA GLY A 116 18.68 8.61 7.87
C GLY A 116 18.24 7.21 7.43
N ARG A 117 18.99 6.16 7.79
CA ARG A 117 18.67 4.77 7.42
C ARG A 117 17.91 4.05 8.54
N PRO A 118 17.03 3.09 8.19
CA PRO A 118 16.40 2.19 9.16
C PRO A 118 17.40 1.51 10.08
N VAL A 119 17.12 1.49 11.38
CA VAL A 119 17.88 0.71 12.36
C VAL A 119 17.26 -0.67 12.45
N THR A 120 17.93 -1.67 11.87
CA THR A 120 17.53 -3.07 11.97
C THR A 120 18.21 -3.72 13.19
N GLY A 121 17.41 -4.22 14.14
CA GLY A 121 17.92 -4.89 15.34
C GLY A 121 18.25 -3.95 16.50
N ARG A 122 19.48 -4.00 17.02
CA ARG A 122 19.87 -3.23 18.22
C ARG A 122 19.96 -1.74 17.89
N CYS A 123 19.25 -0.91 18.66
CA CYS A 123 19.30 0.54 18.55
C CYS A 123 19.63 1.18 19.89
N ILE A 124 20.25 2.37 19.84
CA ILE A 124 20.41 3.26 20.98
C ILE A 124 19.29 4.30 20.89
N THR A 125 18.54 4.47 21.98
CA THR A 125 17.55 5.54 22.10
C THR A 125 18.09 6.61 23.05
N ALA A 126 18.21 7.85 22.57
CA ALA A 126 18.76 8.99 23.29
C ALA A 126 18.10 10.28 22.78
N ALA A 127 17.78 11.21 23.68
CA ALA A 127 17.14 12.50 23.33
C ALA A 127 15.85 12.38 22.48
N GLY A 128 15.06 11.30 22.66
CA GLY A 128 13.87 11.05 21.83
C GLY A 128 14.14 10.49 20.43
N HIS A 129 15.41 10.37 20.05
CA HIS A 129 15.85 9.86 18.76
C HIS A 129 16.42 8.44 18.87
N LYS A 130 16.45 7.73 17.74
CA LYS A 130 17.11 6.43 17.61
C LYS A 130 18.38 6.55 16.78
N TYR A 131 19.35 5.73 17.14
CA TYR A 131 20.65 5.66 16.49
C TYR A 131 21.06 4.21 16.32
N HIS A 132 21.80 3.91 15.25
CA HIS A 132 22.64 2.72 15.26
C HIS A 132 23.72 2.87 16.34
N PRO A 133 24.17 1.76 16.98
CA PRO A 133 25.25 1.81 17.95
C PRO A 133 26.50 2.52 17.43
N GLU A 134 26.92 2.24 16.20
CA GLU A 134 28.08 2.87 15.55
C GLU A 134 27.89 4.36 15.23
N HIS A 135 26.65 4.83 15.14
CA HIS A 135 26.31 6.22 14.82
C HIS A 135 26.01 7.07 16.06
N PHE A 136 26.05 6.49 17.26
CA PHE A 136 25.90 7.22 18.51
C PHE A 136 27.25 7.73 19.02
N ILE A 137 27.80 8.73 18.33
CA ILE A 137 29.16 9.24 18.54
C ILE A 137 29.17 10.75 18.82
N CYS A 138 30.24 11.22 19.44
CA CYS A 138 30.47 12.64 19.67
C CYS A 138 30.67 13.37 18.34
N ALA A 139 29.89 14.40 18.07
CA ALA A 139 29.96 15.19 16.84
C ALA A 139 31.29 15.94 16.64
N TYR A 140 32.11 16.06 17.69
CA TYR A 140 33.43 16.70 17.61
C TYR A 140 34.58 15.69 17.54
N CYS A 141 34.68 14.78 18.52
CA CYS A 141 35.81 13.84 18.58
C CYS A 141 35.53 12.47 17.94
N LEU A 142 34.31 12.23 17.47
CA LEU A 142 33.84 10.96 16.89
C LEU A 142 33.92 9.75 17.84
N GLY A 143 34.22 9.98 19.12
CA GLY A 143 34.24 8.93 20.15
C GLY A 143 32.84 8.39 20.44
N GLN A 144 32.76 7.07 20.68
CA GLN A 144 31.53 6.38 21.08
C GLN A 144 30.95 6.96 22.37
N LEU A 145 29.66 7.29 22.32
CA LEU A 145 28.94 7.83 23.46
C LEU A 145 28.24 6.70 24.23
N GLN A 146 28.17 6.84 25.55
CA GLN A 146 27.41 5.92 26.39
C GLN A 146 26.10 6.57 26.85
N LYS A 147 25.10 5.73 27.11
CA LYS A 147 23.80 6.18 27.61
C LYS A 147 23.99 6.93 28.93
N GLY A 148 23.61 8.21 28.96
CA GLY A 148 23.70 9.08 30.14
C GLY A 148 25.00 9.87 30.29
N ALA A 149 26.00 9.69 29.41
CA ALA A 149 27.29 10.38 29.47
C ALA A 149 27.54 11.27 28.24
N PHE A 150 26.56 12.08 27.87
CA PHE A 150 26.63 13.00 26.74
C PHE A 150 25.85 14.29 27.02
N ARG A 151 26.14 15.33 26.24
CA ARG A 151 25.42 16.60 26.22
C ARG A 151 24.95 16.89 24.80
N GLU A 152 23.76 17.46 24.69
CA GLU A 152 23.19 17.85 23.41
C GLU A 152 23.39 19.36 23.21
N HIS A 153 23.83 19.75 22.02
CA HIS A 153 23.90 21.14 21.61
C HIS A 153 23.56 21.25 20.11
N GLY A 154 22.48 21.96 19.77
CA GLY A 154 22.06 22.16 18.38
C GLY A 154 21.81 20.86 17.61
N ASP A 155 21.02 19.94 18.19
CA ASP A 155 20.68 18.63 17.59
C ASP A 155 21.88 17.68 17.35
N LYS A 156 23.01 17.98 17.99
CA LYS A 156 24.22 17.16 17.95
C LYS A 156 24.62 16.71 19.35
N MET A 157 25.11 15.49 19.45
CA MET A 157 25.55 14.90 20.71
C MET A 157 27.06 15.04 20.87
N TYR A 158 27.49 15.48 22.04
CA TYR A 158 28.88 15.69 22.40
C TYR A 158 29.20 14.91 23.68
N CYS A 159 30.41 14.38 23.80
CA CYS A 159 30.87 13.92 25.11
C CYS A 159 31.04 15.11 26.05
N GLN A 160 30.94 14.90 27.36
CA GLN A 160 30.98 15.99 28.35
C GLN A 160 32.24 16.86 28.21
N ALA A 161 33.40 16.25 27.96
CA ALA A 161 34.67 16.95 27.79
C ALA A 161 34.66 17.89 26.57
N CYS A 162 34.19 17.40 25.41
CA CYS A 162 34.11 18.21 24.20
C CYS A 162 33.04 19.30 24.33
N HIS A 163 31.89 18.99 24.93
CA HIS A 163 30.85 19.98 25.17
C HIS A 163 31.38 21.13 26.03
N ASN A 164 32.01 20.82 27.17
CA ASN A 164 32.56 21.84 28.05
C ASN A 164 33.61 22.69 27.34
N LYS A 165 34.50 22.08 26.57
CA LYS A 165 35.54 22.82 25.83
C LYS A 165 34.97 23.75 24.75
N LEU A 166 33.82 23.42 24.17
CA LEU A 166 33.25 24.15 23.03
C LEU A 166 32.18 25.18 23.45
N PHE A 167 31.51 24.96 24.58
CA PHE A 167 30.28 25.69 24.94
C PHE A 167 30.23 26.20 26.39
N LEU A 168 31.28 26.01 27.18
CA LEU A 168 31.45 26.58 28.53
C LEU A 168 32.78 27.34 28.60
#